data_AF-A0A9E0TEG3-F1
#
_entry.id   AF-A0A9E0TEG3-F1
#
_cell.length_a   1.000
_cell.length_b   1.000
_cell.length_c   1.000
_cell.angle_alpha   90.00
_cell.angle_beta   90.00
_cell.angle_gamma   90.00
#
_symmetry.space_group_name_H-M   'P 1'
#
loop_
_entity.id
_entity.type
_entity.pdbx_description
1 polymer ?
#
loop_
_entity_poly.entity_id
_entity_poly.type
_entity_poly.pdbx_seq_one_letter_code
_entity_poly.pdbx_strand_id
1 'polypeptide(L)'
;MSPFVRRLSVALLAGAALCAPAAWAQDVARIGFVNTDRLLREAAPAKAAQSKLEQEFSKREKEIDDASTALKTASDRFERESLTLSESQRQTRQRQLVDQDRELQRKRREFQEDLNARKQEELQQILDRANRIVRQLAESEKFDAIFQEAVYINPRLDITDKVIKALNGGK
;
A
#
# COMPACT_ATOMS: atom_id res chain seq x y z
N MET A 1 -37.13 56.69 -42.47
CA MET A 1 -37.55 55.27 -42.39
C MET A 1 -38.92 55.22 -41.74
N SER A 2 -39.91 54.58 -42.37
CA SER A 2 -41.29 54.55 -41.87
C SER A 2 -41.38 53.82 -40.52
N PRO A 3 -42.33 54.17 -39.64
CA PRO A 3 -42.50 53.55 -38.32
C PRO A 3 -42.75 52.03 -38.42
N PHE A 4 -43.21 51.55 -39.58
CA PHE A 4 -43.42 50.14 -39.86
C PHE A 4 -42.11 49.35 -39.98
N VAL A 5 -41.10 49.89 -40.66
CA VAL A 5 -39.76 49.26 -40.79
C VAL A 5 -39.06 49.20 -39.44
N ARG A 6 -39.20 50.27 -38.62
CA ARG A 6 -38.61 50.32 -37.27
C ARG A 6 -39.24 49.30 -36.32
N ARG A 7 -40.55 49.02 -36.44
CA ARG A 7 -41.24 47.98 -35.65
C ARG A 7 -40.87 46.56 -36.10
N LEU A 8 -40.68 46.35 -37.40
CA LEU A 8 -40.26 45.06 -37.96
C LEU A 8 -38.81 44.71 -37.55
N SER A 9 -37.90 45.68 -37.55
CA SER A 9 -36.51 45.49 -37.12
C SER A 9 -36.38 45.17 -35.62
N VAL A 10 -37.22 45.77 -34.77
CA VAL A 10 -37.26 45.49 -33.33
C VAL A 10 -37.81 44.09 -33.05
N ALA A 11 -38.83 43.64 -33.79
CA ALA A 11 -39.36 42.28 -33.68
C ALA A 11 -38.34 41.21 -34.10
N LEU A 12 -37.53 41.48 -35.15
CA LEU A 12 -36.49 40.56 -35.61
C LEU A 12 -35.32 40.44 -34.62
N LEU A 13 -34.92 41.55 -33.98
CA LEU A 13 -33.90 41.56 -32.93
C LEU A 13 -34.35 40.87 -31.63
N ALA A 14 -35.64 40.98 -31.27
CA ALA A 14 -36.20 40.28 -30.14
C ALA A 14 -36.34 38.76 -30.37
N GLY A 15 -36.63 38.33 -31.61
CA GLY A 15 -36.66 36.91 -31.99
C GLY A 15 -35.28 36.24 -31.99
N ALA A 16 -34.22 36.96 -32.35
CA ALA A 16 -32.86 36.42 -32.35
C ALA A 16 -32.30 36.16 -30.93
N ALA A 17 -32.77 36.90 -29.92
CA ALA A 17 -32.35 36.71 -28.52
C ALA A 17 -32.91 35.43 -27.87
N LEU A 18 -33.99 34.86 -28.42
CA LEU A 18 -34.61 33.62 -27.92
C LEU A 18 -33.98 32.34 -28.51
N CYS A 19 -33.06 32.47 -29.47
CA CYS A 19 -32.31 31.36 -30.06
C CYS A 19 -30.83 31.33 -29.65
N ALA A 20 -30.44 32.02 -28.57
CA ALA A 20 -29.14 31.77 -27.98
C ALA A 20 -29.15 30.32 -27.45
N PRO A 21 -28.25 29.42 -27.89
CA PRO A 21 -28.16 28.11 -27.28
C PRO A 21 -27.91 28.35 -25.80
N ALA A 22 -28.81 27.87 -24.94
CA ALA A 22 -28.53 27.78 -23.53
C ALA A 22 -27.25 26.98 -23.43
N ALA A 23 -26.14 27.64 -23.10
CA ALA A 23 -24.91 26.96 -22.76
C ALA A 23 -25.24 26.21 -21.47
N TRP A 24 -25.73 24.99 -21.61
CA TRP A 24 -25.74 24.03 -20.52
C TRP A 24 -24.29 23.87 -20.15
N ALA A 25 -23.86 24.57 -19.10
CA ALA A 25 -22.64 24.23 -18.42
C ALA A 25 -22.83 22.77 -18.01
N GLN A 26 -22.24 21.86 -18.78
CA GLN A 26 -22.10 20.50 -18.30
C GLN A 26 -21.19 20.62 -17.09
N ASP A 27 -21.74 20.38 -15.91
CA ASP A 27 -20.94 20.21 -14.71
C ASP A 27 -19.92 19.11 -15.01
N VAL A 28 -18.68 19.54 -15.27
CA VAL A 28 -17.60 18.63 -15.60
C VAL A 28 -17.28 17.89 -14.33
N ALA A 29 -17.56 16.58 -14.31
CA ALA A 29 -17.29 15.74 -13.16
C ALA A 29 -15.84 15.90 -12.69
N ARG A 30 -15.65 16.23 -11.42
CA ARG A 30 -14.33 16.34 -10.80
C ARG A 30 -13.87 14.94 -10.41
N ILE A 31 -12.95 14.42 -11.21
CA ILE A 31 -12.35 13.12 -11.01
C ILE A 31 -10.96 13.29 -10.39
N GLY A 32 -10.68 12.50 -9.36
CA GLY A 32 -9.35 12.37 -8.76
C GLY A 32 -8.74 10.99 -8.99
N PHE A 33 -7.43 10.90 -8.82
CA PHE A 33 -6.70 9.64 -8.85
C PHE A 33 -5.70 9.57 -7.68
N VAL A 34 -5.57 8.39 -7.07
CA VAL A 34 -4.62 8.11 -6.00
C VAL A 34 -3.81 6.88 -6.36
N ASN A 35 -2.49 7.03 -6.39
CA ASN A 35 -1.57 5.91 -6.56
C ASN A 35 -1.27 5.26 -5.21
N THR A 36 -1.89 4.12 -4.93
CA THR A 36 -1.73 3.39 -3.67
C THR A 36 -0.30 2.87 -3.47
N ASP A 37 0.36 2.36 -4.52
CA ASP A 37 1.75 1.88 -4.42
C ASP A 37 2.71 2.99 -4.00
N ARG A 38 2.54 4.18 -4.61
CA ARG A 38 3.34 5.35 -4.28
C ARG A 38 3.07 5.82 -2.85
N LEU A 39 1.81 5.81 -2.44
CA LEU A 39 1.41 6.11 -1.07
C LEU A 39 2.10 5.19 -0.06
N LEU A 40 2.09 3.87 -0.31
CA LEU A 40 2.74 2.89 0.58
C LEU A 40 4.27 3.02 0.60
N ARG A 41 4.90 3.49 -0.47
CA ARG A 41 6.35 3.73 -0.51
C ARG A 41 6.78 5.04 0.14
N GLU A 42 6.00 6.11 -0.03
CA GLU A 42 6.42 7.47 0.32
C GLU A 42 5.86 7.96 1.66
N ALA A 43 4.69 7.50 2.08
CA ALA A 43 4.03 7.99 3.28
C ALA A 43 4.82 7.64 4.56
N ALA A 44 4.96 8.61 5.46
CA ALA A 44 5.67 8.45 6.73
C ALA A 44 5.05 7.35 7.61
N PRO A 45 3.71 7.18 7.71
CA PRO A 45 3.11 6.06 8.44
C PRO A 45 3.54 4.69 7.90
N ALA A 46 3.71 4.55 6.58
CA ALA A 46 4.15 3.29 5.98
C ALA A 46 5.62 2.99 6.29
N LYS A 47 6.50 3.99 6.20
CA LYS A 47 7.90 3.85 6.61
C LYS A 47 8.03 3.55 8.11
N ALA A 48 7.20 4.17 8.95
CA ALA A 48 7.18 3.92 10.38
C ALA A 48 6.73 2.49 10.71
N ALA A 49 5.68 2.00 10.03
CA ALA A 49 5.23 0.61 10.17
C ALA A 49 6.33 -0.39 9.77
N GLN A 50 7.05 -0.13 8.68
CA GLN A 50 8.17 -0.96 8.26
C GLN A 50 9.27 -1.02 9.34
N SER A 51 9.68 0.14 9.86
CA SER A 51 10.70 0.19 10.93
C SER A 51 10.22 -0.50 12.22
N LYS A 52 8.94 -0.38 12.55
CA LYS A 52 8.34 -1.05 13.71
C LYS A 52 8.36 -2.57 13.54
N LEU A 53 8.00 -3.08 12.37
CA LEU A 53 8.06 -4.52 12.06
C LEU A 53 9.51 -5.04 12.13
N GLU A 54 10.47 -4.31 11.57
CA GLU A 54 11.90 -4.66 11.69
C GLU A 54 12.34 -4.75 13.16
N GLN A 55 11.96 -3.78 14.00
CA GLN A 55 12.29 -3.81 15.42
C GLN A 55 11.63 -4.99 16.14
N GLU A 56 10.34 -5.23 15.88
CA GLU A 56 9.54 -6.30 16.49
C GLU A 56 10.09 -7.69 16.16
N PHE A 57 10.58 -7.90 14.93
CA PHE A 57 10.99 -9.21 14.43
C PHE A 57 12.51 -9.46 14.42
N SER A 58 13.34 -8.42 14.50
CA SER A 58 14.81 -8.51 14.43
C SER A 58 15.43 -9.56 15.37
N LYS A 59 14.92 -9.66 16.60
CA LYS A 59 15.43 -10.63 17.58
C LYS A 59 15.12 -12.06 17.15
N ARG A 60 13.90 -12.34 16.69
CA ARG A 60 13.48 -13.68 16.27
C ARG A 60 14.19 -14.11 14.99
N GLU A 61 14.37 -13.19 14.06
CA GLU A 61 15.15 -13.41 12.84
C GLU A 61 16.59 -13.83 13.20
N LYS A 62 17.24 -13.07 14.11
CA LYS A 62 18.58 -13.43 14.60
C LYS A 62 18.63 -14.80 15.28
N GLU A 63 17.64 -15.14 16.11
CA GLU A 63 17.57 -16.46 16.75
C GLU A 63 17.44 -17.60 15.73
N ILE A 64 16.73 -17.38 14.61
CA ILE A 64 16.62 -18.36 13.51
C ILE A 64 17.94 -18.50 12.77
N ASP A 65 18.63 -17.39 12.50
CA ASP A 65 19.94 -17.39 11.83
C ASP A 65 21.02 -18.06 12.67
N ASP A 66 21.05 -17.78 13.97
CA ASP A 66 21.95 -18.40 14.93
C ASP A 66 21.69 -19.92 15.01
N ALA A 67 20.42 -20.34 15.09
CA ALA A 67 20.03 -21.76 15.09
C ALA A 67 20.39 -22.46 13.77
N SER A 68 20.21 -21.78 12.63
CA SER A 68 20.60 -22.28 11.31
C SER A 68 22.11 -22.49 11.21
N THR A 69 22.89 -21.54 11.72
CA THR A 69 24.35 -21.62 11.74
C THR A 69 24.84 -22.72 12.68
N ALA A 70 24.22 -22.86 13.84
CA ALA A 70 24.53 -23.90 14.81
C ALA A 70 24.23 -25.30 14.25
N LEU A 71 23.09 -25.49 13.59
CA LEU A 71 22.73 -26.76 12.94
C LEU A 71 23.75 -27.11 11.85
N LYS A 72 24.11 -26.16 10.97
CA LYS A 72 25.13 -26.38 9.94
C LYS A 72 26.47 -26.80 10.55
N THR A 73 26.92 -26.07 11.57
CA THR A 73 28.18 -26.37 12.27
C THR A 73 28.16 -27.76 12.91
N ALA A 74 27.03 -28.14 13.52
CA ALA A 74 26.86 -29.46 14.13
C ALA A 74 26.86 -30.58 13.07
N SER A 75 26.19 -30.35 11.93
CA SER A 75 26.18 -31.28 10.79
C SER A 75 27.57 -31.49 10.21
N ASP A 76 28.29 -30.40 9.89
CA ASP A 76 29.65 -30.46 9.35
C ASP A 76 30.61 -31.17 10.31
N ARG A 77 30.44 -30.96 11.62
CA ARG A 77 31.21 -31.66 12.66
C ARG A 77 30.88 -33.14 12.70
N PHE A 78 29.60 -33.49 12.68
CA PHE A 78 29.16 -34.88 12.69
C PHE A 78 29.69 -35.65 11.48
N GLU A 79 29.68 -35.05 10.29
CA GLU A 79 30.22 -35.65 9.07
C GLU A 79 31.72 -35.99 9.23
N ARG A 80 32.52 -35.04 9.73
CA ARG A 80 33.97 -35.22 9.97
C ARG A 80 34.29 -36.26 11.05
N GLU A 81 33.53 -36.26 12.15
CA GLU A 81 33.78 -37.13 13.31
C GLU A 81 33.06 -38.49 13.19
N SER A 82 32.19 -38.69 12.21
CA SER A 82 31.30 -39.86 12.10
C SER A 82 32.03 -41.21 12.21
N LEU A 83 33.23 -41.31 11.65
CA LEU A 83 34.03 -42.54 11.63
C LEU A 83 34.75 -42.83 12.95
N THR A 84 34.95 -41.82 13.81
CA THR A 84 35.66 -41.97 15.10
C THR A 84 34.70 -42.10 16.28
N LEU A 85 33.41 -41.81 16.08
CA LEU A 85 32.37 -41.94 17.09
C LEU A 85 31.94 -43.40 17.28
N SER A 86 31.58 -43.77 18.51
CA SER A 86 30.90 -45.05 18.77
C SER A 86 29.49 -45.06 18.17
N GLU A 87 28.93 -46.25 17.97
CA GLU A 87 27.55 -46.45 17.46
C GLU A 87 26.52 -45.61 18.25
N SER A 88 26.59 -45.68 19.58
CA SER A 88 25.69 -44.95 20.49
C SER A 88 25.86 -43.44 20.37
N GLN A 89 27.10 -42.96 20.27
CA GLN A 89 27.38 -41.53 20.08
C GLN A 89 26.89 -41.04 18.72
N ARG A 90 27.11 -41.81 17.64
CA ARG A 90 26.58 -41.51 16.31
C ARG A 90 25.06 -41.37 16.34
N GLN A 91 24.37 -42.35 16.91
CA GLN A 91 22.91 -42.34 16.98
C GLN A 91 22.38 -41.16 17.79
N THR A 92 23.04 -40.83 18.90
CA THR A 92 22.67 -39.67 19.73
C THR A 92 22.84 -38.35 18.97
N ARG A 93 23.97 -38.16 18.28
CA ARG A 93 24.23 -36.95 17.47
C ARG A 93 23.26 -36.84 16.29
N GLN A 94 22.99 -37.95 15.60
CA GLN A 94 22.01 -37.97 14.51
C GLN A 94 20.63 -37.53 14.99
N ARG A 95 20.16 -38.03 16.14
CA ARG A 95 18.88 -37.60 16.71
C ARG A 95 18.88 -36.10 17.04
N GLN A 96 19.95 -35.61 17.67
CA GLN A 96 20.07 -34.17 17.98
C GLN A 96 19.99 -33.30 16.73
N LEU A 97 20.66 -33.68 15.63
CA LEU A 97 20.58 -32.94 14.36
C LEU A 97 19.15 -32.94 13.80
N VAL A 98 18.45 -34.07 13.85
CA VAL A 98 17.05 -34.18 13.40
C VAL A 98 16.13 -33.30 14.26
N ASP A 99 16.33 -33.29 15.57
CA ASP A 99 15.51 -32.47 16.48
C ASP A 99 15.79 -30.97 16.28
N GLN A 100 17.05 -30.58 16.09
CA GLN A 100 17.44 -29.20 15.79
C GLN A 100 16.87 -28.72 14.44
N ASP A 101 16.90 -29.58 13.41
CA ASP A 101 16.29 -29.25 12.11
C ASP A 101 14.77 -29.07 12.24
N ARG A 102 14.08 -30.00 12.91
CA ARG A 102 12.62 -29.89 13.15
C ARG A 102 12.25 -28.61 13.89
N GLU A 103 13.02 -28.28 14.92
CA GLU A 103 12.87 -27.04 15.69
C GLU A 103 13.05 -25.80 14.80
N LEU A 104 14.13 -25.76 14.01
CA LEU A 104 14.42 -24.65 13.10
C LEU A 104 13.31 -24.47 12.07
N GLN A 105 12.83 -25.56 11.47
CA GLN A 105 11.72 -25.52 10.51
C GLN A 105 10.43 -25.00 11.16
N ARG A 106 10.16 -25.38 12.42
CA ARG A 106 9.00 -24.87 13.16
C ARG A 106 9.13 -23.36 13.41
N LYS A 107 10.26 -22.91 13.95
CA LYS A 107 10.52 -21.49 14.21
C LYS A 107 10.41 -20.63 12.94
N ARG A 108 10.91 -21.14 11.81
CA ARG A 108 10.80 -20.45 10.51
C ARG A 108 9.36 -20.28 10.05
N ARG A 109 8.53 -21.32 10.18
CA ARG A 109 7.10 -21.23 9.83
C ARG A 109 6.37 -20.23 10.72
N GLU A 110 6.52 -20.36 12.03
CA GLU A 110 5.90 -19.44 13.00
C GLU A 110 6.33 -17.99 12.76
N PHE A 111 7.63 -17.75 12.51
CA PHE A 111 8.13 -16.42 12.17
C PHE A 111 7.50 -15.87 10.90
N GLN A 112 7.40 -16.68 9.84
CA GLN A 112 6.84 -16.23 8.56
C GLN A 112 5.33 -15.94 8.67
N GLU A 113 4.59 -16.78 9.39
CA GLU A 113 3.17 -16.60 9.66
C GLU A 113 2.91 -15.32 10.44
N ASP A 114 3.61 -15.13 11.55
CA ASP A 114 3.50 -13.94 12.39
C ASP A 114 3.89 -12.67 11.63
N LEU A 115 5.03 -12.70 10.92
CA LEU A 115 5.50 -11.55 10.14
C LEU A 115 4.49 -11.16 9.06
N ASN A 116 3.90 -12.14 8.36
CA ASN A 116 2.89 -11.89 7.34
C ASN A 116 1.60 -11.32 7.94
N ALA A 117 1.15 -11.88 9.07
CA ALA A 117 -0.03 -11.39 9.77
C ALA A 117 0.16 -9.93 10.20
N ARG A 118 1.31 -9.60 10.80
CA ARG A 118 1.63 -8.24 11.26
C ARG A 118 1.82 -7.27 10.10
N LYS A 119 2.45 -7.69 8.99
CA LYS A 119 2.51 -6.90 7.75
C LYS A 119 1.12 -6.56 7.22
N GLN A 120 0.21 -7.53 7.18
CA GLN A 120 -1.15 -7.31 6.70
C GLN A 120 -1.94 -6.38 7.63
N GLU A 121 -1.77 -6.52 8.94
CA GLU A 121 -2.39 -5.65 9.94
C GLU A 121 -1.95 -4.19 9.77
N GLU A 122 -0.64 -3.95 9.73
CA GLU A 122 -0.09 -2.60 9.55
C GLU A 122 -0.48 -1.99 8.18
N LEU A 123 -0.47 -2.81 7.12
CA LEU A 123 -0.95 -2.39 5.79
C LEU A 123 -2.42 -1.95 5.84
N GLN A 124 -3.29 -2.75 6.47
CA GLN A 124 -4.71 -2.44 6.59
C GLN A 124 -4.93 -1.12 7.35
N GLN A 125 -4.19 -0.89 8.44
CA GLN A 125 -4.28 0.36 9.21
C GLN A 125 -3.91 1.58 8.37
N ILE A 126 -2.87 1.46 7.52
CA ILE A 126 -2.45 2.53 6.61
C ILE A 126 -3.53 2.79 5.55
N LEU A 127 -4.07 1.73 4.93
CA LEU A 127 -5.13 1.84 3.93
C LEU A 127 -6.41 2.46 4.50
N ASP A 128 -6.83 2.06 5.70
CA ASP A 128 -8.00 2.63 6.38
C ASP A 128 -7.82 4.11 6.69
N ARG A 129 -6.60 4.50 7.07
CA ARG A 129 -6.25 5.91 7.28
C ARG A 129 -6.25 6.70 5.97
N ALA A 130 -5.65 6.15 4.92
CA ALA A 130 -5.64 6.74 3.58
C ALA A 130 -7.06 6.94 3.06
N ASN A 131 -7.92 5.92 3.16
CA ASN A 131 -9.32 5.97 2.74
C ASN A 131 -10.11 7.07 3.46
N ARG A 132 -9.89 7.24 4.77
CA ARG A 132 -10.52 8.35 5.52
C ARG A 132 -10.09 9.71 4.99
N ILE A 133 -8.80 9.90 4.73
CA ILE A 133 -8.25 11.14 4.18
C ILE A 133 -8.78 11.40 2.76
N VAL A 134 -8.83 10.36 1.92
CA VAL A 134 -9.36 10.46 0.56
C VAL A 134 -10.83 10.89 0.58
N ARG A 135 -11.65 10.34 1.49
CA ARG A 135 -13.05 10.78 1.66
C ARG A 135 -13.16 12.23 2.09
N GLN A 136 -12.36 12.66 3.07
CA GLN A 136 -12.35 14.06 3.50
C GLN A 136 -11.92 15.02 2.38
N LEU A 137 -10.92 14.64 1.59
CA LEU A 137 -10.51 15.39 0.39
C LEU A 137 -11.60 15.41 -0.68
N ALA A 138 -12.28 14.28 -0.90
CA ALA A 138 -13.39 14.18 -1.84
C ALA A 138 -14.50 15.17 -1.49
N GLU A 139 -14.91 15.21 -0.23
CA GLU A 139 -15.98 16.09 0.26
C GLU A 139 -15.56 17.56 0.23
N SER A 140 -14.38 17.89 0.75
CA SER A 140 -13.88 19.27 0.84
C SER A 140 -13.60 19.90 -0.52
N GLU A 141 -13.06 19.12 -1.46
CA GLU A 141 -12.75 19.60 -2.81
C GLU A 141 -13.85 19.29 -3.82
N LYS A 142 -14.97 18.67 -3.40
CA LYS A 142 -16.12 18.31 -4.24
C LYS A 142 -15.73 17.43 -5.44
N PHE A 143 -14.99 16.35 -5.18
CA PHE A 143 -14.77 15.30 -6.18
C PHE A 143 -16.01 14.42 -6.29
N ASP A 144 -16.38 14.08 -7.53
CA ASP A 144 -17.47 13.16 -7.84
C ASP A 144 -17.01 11.70 -7.80
N ALA A 145 -15.72 11.45 -8.12
CA ALA A 145 -15.12 10.13 -8.07
C ALA A 145 -13.61 10.22 -7.84
N ILE A 146 -13.05 9.24 -7.13
CA ILE A 146 -11.60 9.07 -6.98
C ILE A 146 -11.24 7.62 -7.32
N PHE A 147 -10.34 7.44 -8.27
CA PHE A 147 -9.89 6.13 -8.75
C PHE A 147 -8.52 5.77 -8.18
N GLN A 148 -8.25 4.47 -8.04
CA GLN A 148 -6.96 3.95 -7.57
C GLN A 148 -6.20 3.17 -8.65
N GLU A 149 -6.90 2.68 -9.67
CA GLU A 149 -6.35 1.89 -10.76
C GLU A 149 -6.72 2.52 -12.10
N ALA A 150 -5.71 2.77 -12.94
CA ALA A 150 -5.92 3.12 -14.34
C ALA A 150 -4.65 2.85 -15.16
N VAL A 151 -4.83 2.52 -16.45
CA VAL A 151 -3.73 2.28 -17.40
C VAL A 151 -2.99 3.58 -17.73
N TYR A 152 -3.71 4.69 -17.78
CA TYR A 152 -3.17 6.03 -17.99
C TYR A 152 -3.99 7.03 -17.19
N ILE A 153 -3.32 7.98 -16.54
CA ILE A 153 -3.93 9.09 -15.84
C ILE A 153 -3.26 10.38 -16.30
N ASN A 154 -4.08 11.39 -16.61
CA ASN A 154 -3.56 12.74 -16.78
C ASN A 154 -3.02 13.24 -15.42
N PRO A 155 -1.75 13.66 -15.31
CA PRO A 155 -1.16 14.09 -14.03
C PRO A 155 -1.95 15.17 -13.28
N ARG A 156 -2.79 15.95 -13.98
CA ARG A 156 -3.67 16.95 -13.35
C ARG A 156 -4.75 16.35 -12.45
N LEU A 157 -5.11 15.08 -12.65
CA LEU A 157 -6.10 14.37 -11.84
C LEU A 157 -5.45 13.66 -10.63
N ASP A 158 -4.12 13.54 -10.60
CA ASP A 158 -3.39 12.87 -9.54
C ASP A 158 -3.37 13.74 -8.28
N ILE A 159 -3.99 13.23 -7.21
CA ILE A 159 -4.04 13.86 -5.89
C ILE A 159 -3.16 13.13 -4.86
N THR A 160 -2.35 12.16 -5.29
CA THR A 160 -1.53 11.31 -4.41
C THR A 160 -0.66 12.13 -3.46
N ASP A 161 -0.02 13.20 -3.95
CA ASP A 161 0.79 14.09 -3.11
C ASP A 161 -0.02 14.77 -1.99
N LYS A 162 -1.28 15.13 -2.26
CA LYS A 162 -2.17 15.70 -1.25
C LYS A 162 -2.50 14.68 -0.18
N VAL A 163 -2.79 13.44 -0.59
CA VAL A 163 -3.07 12.33 0.32
C VAL A 163 -1.85 11.99 1.17
N ILE A 164 -0.65 11.91 0.57
CA ILE A 164 0.61 11.68 1.29
C ILE A 164 0.87 12.80 2.31
N LYS A 165 0.71 14.07 1.92
CA LYS A 165 0.88 15.20 2.84
C LYS A 165 -0.10 15.13 4.01
N ALA A 166 -1.36 14.82 3.76
CA ALA A 166 -2.37 14.67 4.80
C ALA A 166 -2.08 13.47 5.72
N LEU A 167 -1.59 12.35 5.17
CA LEU A 167 -1.16 11.18 5.94
C LEU A 167 0.01 11.51 6.88
N ASN A 168 0.95 12.33 6.42
CA ASN A 168 2.10 12.77 7.20
C ASN A 168 1.74 13.83 8.24
N GLY A 169 0.73 14.67 7.96
CA GLY A 169 0.30 15.77 8.81
C GLY A 169 -0.73 15.40 9.87
N GLY A 170 -1.39 14.25 9.77
CA GLY A 170 -2.30 13.79 10.81
C GLY A 170 -1.53 13.39 12.08
N LYS A 171 -1.66 14.19 13.13
CA LYS A 171 -1.49 13.71 14.51
C LYS A 171 -2.81 13.17 15.01
#